data_AF-A0AAD0PXI7-F1
#
_entry.id   AF-A0AAD0PXI7-F1
#
_cell.length_a   1.000
_cell.length_b   1.000
_cell.length_c   1.000
_cell.angle_alpha   90.00
_cell.angle_beta   90.00
_cell.angle_gamma   90.00
#
_symmetry.space_group_name_H-M   'P 1'
#
loop_
_entity.id
_entity.type
_entity.pdbx_description
1 polymer ?
#
loop_
_entity_poly.entity_id
_entity_poly.type
_entity_poly.pdbx_seq_one_letter_code
_entity_poly.pdbx_strand_id
1 'polypeptide(L)'
;MLLLGVEKENGWLFAEYRLTYRVGWEHICKAVNLAYDYYDNVEVLVDDKIVSINSKEEVLKLEEAGKMTIRGISKIIGVPLMITFFNQLQVVRCSVGCLTEEFQVAEYEKFNKSLAQYMDSLEISMYR
;
A
#
# COMPACT_ATOMS: atom_id res chain seq x y z
N MET A 1 1.10 11.00 -4.79
CA MET A 1 -0.16 10.40 -5.27
C MET A 1 -1.31 11.30 -4.85
N LEU A 2 -2.45 11.28 -5.54
CA LEU A 2 -3.64 12.04 -5.12
C LEU A 2 -4.62 11.12 -4.38
N LEU A 3 -4.95 11.44 -3.13
CA LEU A 3 -6.04 10.77 -2.41
C LEU A 3 -7.38 11.18 -3.04
N LEU A 4 -8.17 10.21 -3.51
CA LEU A 4 -9.46 10.45 -4.15
C LEU A 4 -10.63 10.40 -3.15
N GLY A 5 -10.52 9.54 -2.13
CA GLY A 5 -11.58 9.34 -1.15
C GLY A 5 -11.18 8.36 -0.07
N VAL A 6 -11.90 8.42 1.05
CA VAL A 6 -11.75 7.52 2.20
C VAL A 6 -13.14 7.12 2.66
N GLU A 7 -13.37 5.82 2.81
CA GLU A 7 -14.61 5.25 3.32
C GLU A 7 -14.32 4.41 4.56
N LYS A 8 -15.24 4.38 5.52
CA LYS A 8 -15.12 3.55 6.72
C LYS A 8 -16.15 2.44 6.69
N GLU A 9 -15.70 1.21 6.82
CA GLU A 9 -16.57 0.04 6.86
C GLU A 9 -15.96 -1.03 7.77
N ASN A 10 -16.78 -1.68 8.61
CA ASN A 10 -16.40 -2.84 9.42
C ASN A 10 -15.10 -2.68 10.25
N GLY A 11 -14.82 -1.47 10.76
CA GLY A 11 -13.62 -1.18 11.54
C GLY A 11 -12.35 -0.96 10.72
N TRP A 12 -12.49 -0.72 9.41
CA TRP A 12 -11.41 -0.39 8.49
C TRP A 12 -11.69 0.94 7.79
N LEU A 13 -10.61 1.66 7.46
CA LEU A 13 -10.62 2.75 6.50
C LEU A 13 -10.11 2.24 5.15
N PHE A 14 -10.87 2.48 4.10
CA PHE A 14 -10.53 2.16 2.72
C PHE A 14 -10.30 3.46 1.97
N ALA A 15 -9.08 3.65 1.50
CA ALA A 15 -8.67 4.82 0.74
C ALA A 15 -8.30 4.44 -0.68
N GLU A 16 -8.75 5.24 -1.63
CA GLU A 16 -8.35 5.13 -3.04
C GLU A 16 -7.42 6.28 -3.40
N TYR A 17 -6.28 5.95 -3.97
CA TYR A 17 -5.27 6.88 -4.45
C TYR A 17 -5.15 6.77 -5.97
N ARG A 18 -4.94 7.92 -6.60
CA ARG A 18 -4.55 8.03 -8.00
C ARG A 18 -3.05 8.26 -8.12
N LEU A 19 -2.39 7.41 -8.90
CA LEU A 19 -1.00 7.60 -9.31
C LEU A 19 -0.89 8.75 -10.32
N THR A 20 0.22 9.47 -10.27
CA THR A 20 0.56 10.55 -11.21
C THR A 20 0.73 10.00 -12.63
N TYR A 21 1.39 8.84 -12.77
CA TYR A 21 1.54 8.14 -14.05
C TYR A 21 1.05 6.69 -13.95
N ARG A 22 0.74 6.10 -15.11
CA ARG A 22 0.49 4.65 -15.19
C ARG A 22 1.78 3.92 -14.89
N VAL A 23 1.68 2.86 -14.09
CA VAL A 23 2.83 2.05 -13.69
C VAL A 23 2.66 0.63 -14.19
N GLY A 24 3.76 0.04 -14.62
CA GLY A 24 3.85 -1.37 -14.97
C GLY A 24 4.32 -2.21 -13.78
N TRP A 25 4.42 -3.52 -14.00
CA TRP A 25 4.80 -4.48 -12.96
C TRP A 25 6.13 -4.17 -12.25
N GLU A 26 7.18 -3.83 -13.00
CA GLU A 26 8.49 -3.52 -12.43
C GLU A 26 8.43 -2.36 -11.43
N HIS A 27 7.66 -1.32 -11.76
CA HIS A 27 7.46 -0.15 -10.91
C HIS A 27 6.75 -0.53 -9.61
N ILE A 28 5.74 -1.40 -9.69
CA ILE A 28 5.03 -1.94 -8.52
C ILE A 28 5.98 -2.73 -7.63
N CYS A 29 6.83 -3.58 -8.22
CA CYS A 29 7.81 -4.37 -7.47
C CYS A 29 8.77 -3.46 -6.68
N LYS A 30 9.22 -2.35 -7.26
CA LYS A 30 10.06 -1.35 -6.58
C LYS A 30 9.34 -0.70 -5.40
N ALA A 31 8.08 -0.33 -5.58
CA ALA A 31 7.27 0.23 -4.49
C ALA A 31 7.09 -0.77 -3.34
N VAL A 32 6.79 -2.03 -3.65
CA VAL A 32 6.60 -3.07 -2.63
C VAL A 32 7.93 -3.44 -1.96
N ASN A 33 9.04 -3.43 -2.69
CA ASN A 33 10.37 -3.62 -2.13
C ASN A 33 10.71 -2.53 -1.09
N LEU A 34 10.45 -1.25 -1.39
CA LEU A 34 10.60 -0.16 -0.42
C LEU A 34 9.63 -0.33 0.75
N ALA A 35 8.36 -0.63 0.46
CA ALA A 35 7.32 -0.76 1.47
C ALA A 35 7.69 -1.80 2.53
N TYR A 36 8.34 -2.90 2.13
CA TYR A 36 8.73 -4.02 2.99
C TYR A 36 9.44 -3.60 4.29
N ASP A 37 10.28 -2.56 4.23
CA ASP A 37 11.04 -2.08 5.40
C ASP A 37 10.12 -1.45 6.48
N TYR A 38 8.93 -1.00 6.10
CA TYR A 38 7.97 -0.27 6.95
C TYR A 38 6.88 -1.16 7.56
N TYR A 39 6.99 -2.48 7.43
CA TYR A 39 6.04 -3.42 8.02
C TYR A 39 6.72 -4.43 8.95
N ASP A 40 5.97 -4.87 9.95
CA ASP A 40 6.20 -6.10 10.71
C ASP A 40 5.18 -7.16 10.27
N ASN A 41 5.55 -8.45 10.39
CA ASN A 41 4.73 -9.59 9.95
C ASN A 41 4.24 -9.43 8.50
N VAL A 42 5.17 -9.13 7.60
CA VAL A 42 4.89 -8.78 6.21
C VAL A 42 4.36 -9.99 5.44
N GLU A 43 3.27 -9.79 4.71
CA GLU A 43 2.78 -10.73 3.71
C GLU A 43 2.63 -10.00 2.38
N VAL A 44 3.08 -10.65 1.30
CA VAL A 44 2.89 -10.18 -0.08
C VAL A 44 1.94 -11.14 -0.78
N LEU A 45 0.96 -10.58 -1.48
CA LEU A 45 0.00 -11.32 -2.29
C LEU A 45 0.12 -10.88 -3.74
N VAL A 46 0.09 -11.85 -4.64
CA VAL A 46 0.03 -11.66 -6.09
C VAL A 46 -1.29 -12.27 -6.58
N ASP A 47 -2.16 -11.46 -7.16
CA ASP A 47 -3.52 -11.85 -7.56
C ASP A 47 -4.27 -12.62 -6.44
N ASP A 48 -4.27 -12.04 -5.24
CA ASP A 48 -4.90 -12.56 -4.02
C ASP A 48 -4.29 -13.87 -3.45
N LYS A 49 -3.17 -14.34 -4.00
CA LYS A 49 -2.44 -15.50 -3.48
C LYS A 49 -1.20 -15.07 -2.73
N ILE A 50 -1.04 -15.54 -1.49
CA ILE A 50 0.16 -15.29 -0.69
C ILE A 50 1.36 -15.93 -1.40
N VAL A 51 2.42 -15.15 -1.59
CA VAL A 51 3.70 -15.63 -2.12
C VAL A 51 4.74 -15.70 -1.00
N SER A 52 5.57 -16.73 -1.01
CA SER A 52 6.65 -16.88 -0.04
C SER A 52 7.79 -15.94 -0.41
N ILE A 53 8.06 -14.95 0.46
CA ILE A 53 9.13 -13.97 0.30
C ILE A 53 10.06 -14.07 1.51
N ASN A 54 11.30 -14.49 1.30
CA ASN A 54 12.31 -14.59 2.36
C ASN A 54 13.09 -13.29 2.55
N SER A 55 13.22 -12.50 1.47
CA SER A 55 13.88 -11.21 1.49
C SER A 55 13.16 -10.23 0.56
N LYS A 56 13.19 -8.94 0.87
CA LYS A 56 12.50 -7.93 0.05
C LYS A 56 12.99 -7.91 -1.40
N GLU A 57 14.24 -8.28 -1.65
CA GLU A 57 14.83 -8.33 -2.99
C GLU A 57 14.18 -9.40 -3.88
N GLU A 58 13.56 -10.43 -3.30
CA GLU A 58 12.80 -11.44 -4.05
C GLU A 58 11.55 -10.83 -4.71
N VAL A 59 10.97 -9.77 -4.13
CA VAL A 59 9.83 -9.04 -4.71
C VAL A 59 10.17 -8.52 -6.12
N LEU A 60 11.40 -8.09 -6.34
CA LEU A 60 11.87 -7.54 -7.62
C LEU A 60 11.93 -8.59 -8.75
N LYS A 61 11.84 -9.88 -8.39
CA LYS A 61 11.95 -11.01 -9.32
C LYS A 61 10.61 -11.71 -9.56
N LEU A 62 9.52 -11.20 -8.98
CA LEU A 62 8.19 -11.76 -9.16
C LEU A 62 7.76 -11.62 -10.63
N GLU A 63 7.12 -12.66 -11.17
CA GLU A 63 6.55 -12.63 -12.51
C GLU A 63 5.36 -11.67 -12.59
N GLU A 64 5.15 -11.08 -13.77
CA GLU A 64 4.08 -10.10 -13.98
C GLU A 64 2.68 -10.67 -13.71
N ALA A 65 1.88 -9.90 -12.98
CA ALA A 65 0.51 -10.26 -12.61
C ALA A 65 -0.44 -9.05 -12.67
N GLY A 66 -1.73 -9.26 -12.34
CA GLY A 66 -2.75 -8.23 -12.40
C GLY A 66 -2.66 -7.22 -11.25
N LYS A 67 -2.37 -7.68 -10.04
CA LYS A 67 -2.20 -6.82 -8.85
C LYS A 67 -1.24 -7.42 -7.84
N MET A 68 -0.65 -6.54 -7.04
CA MET A 68 0.18 -6.92 -5.91
C MET A 68 -0.30 -6.20 -4.66
N THR A 69 -0.42 -6.95 -3.56
CA THR A 69 -0.78 -6.41 -2.24
C THR A 69 0.35 -6.68 -1.27
N ILE A 70 0.78 -5.65 -0.53
CA ILE A 70 1.59 -5.81 0.67
C ILE A 70 0.72 -5.52 1.89
N ARG A 71 0.80 -6.36 2.92
CA ARG A 71 0.09 -6.16 4.18
C ARG A 71 0.92 -6.59 5.37
N GLY A 72 0.57 -6.07 6.53
CA GLY A 72 1.21 -6.39 7.81
C GLY A 72 0.86 -5.33 8.85
N ILE A 73 1.63 -5.27 9.93
CA ILE A 73 1.54 -4.17 10.89
C ILE A 73 2.47 -3.05 10.45
N SER A 74 1.93 -1.85 10.21
CA SER A 74 2.77 -0.71 9.82
C SER A 74 3.62 -0.24 10.98
N LYS A 75 4.93 -0.07 10.76
CA LYS A 75 5.86 0.55 11.72
C LYS A 75 5.65 2.06 11.86
N ILE A 76 4.96 2.69 10.90
CA ILE A 76 4.71 4.15 10.89
C ILE A 76 3.57 4.49 11.85
N ILE A 77 2.48 3.73 11.78
CA ILE A 77 1.23 4.02 12.51
C ILE A 77 0.84 2.95 13.53
N GLY A 78 1.58 1.83 13.62
CA GLY A 78 1.38 0.79 14.63
C GLY A 78 0.12 -0.06 14.47
N VAL A 79 -0.57 0.01 13.34
CA VAL A 79 -1.82 -0.72 13.06
C VAL A 79 -1.72 -1.54 11.79
N PRO A 80 -2.62 -2.53 11.58
CA PRO A 80 -2.71 -3.24 10.32
C PRO A 80 -2.89 -2.29 9.14
N LEU A 81 -2.05 -2.45 8.13
CA LEU A 81 -2.05 -1.67 6.91
C LEU A 81 -1.95 -2.64 5.72
N MET A 82 -2.68 -2.33 4.66
CA MET A 82 -2.66 -3.07 3.40
C MET A 82 -2.63 -2.09 2.24
N ILE A 83 -1.70 -2.27 1.31
CA ILE A 83 -1.61 -1.47 0.09
C ILE A 83 -1.66 -2.40 -1.11
N THR A 84 -2.61 -2.15 -2.01
CA THR A 84 -2.81 -2.91 -3.25
C THR A 84 -2.54 -2.01 -4.45
N PHE A 85 -1.60 -2.44 -5.29
CA PHE A 85 -1.25 -1.82 -6.55
C PHE A 85 -1.85 -2.63 -7.70
N PHE A 86 -2.39 -1.93 -8.70
CA PHE A 86 -2.98 -2.57 -9.88
C PHE A 86 -2.08 -2.33 -11.09
N ASN A 87 -1.64 -3.40 -11.72
CA ASN A 87 -0.78 -3.34 -12.90
C ASN A 87 -1.50 -2.65 -14.06
N GLN A 88 -0.78 -1.77 -14.76
CA GLN A 88 -1.28 -0.99 -15.91
C GLN A 88 -2.42 -0.01 -15.60
N LEU A 89 -2.79 0.17 -14.33
CA LEU A 89 -3.76 1.16 -13.87
C LEU A 89 -3.09 2.31 -13.11
N GLN A 90 -3.82 3.40 -12.91
CA GLN A 90 -3.40 4.54 -12.07
C GLN A 90 -4.04 4.50 -10.68
N VAL A 91 -4.40 3.32 -10.20
CA VAL A 91 -5.16 3.14 -8.97
C VAL A 91 -4.30 2.41 -7.95
N VAL A 92 -4.29 2.92 -6.72
CA VAL A 92 -3.75 2.24 -5.54
C VAL A 92 -4.81 2.26 -4.46
N ARG A 93 -5.02 1.12 -3.81
CA ARG A 93 -5.92 1.02 -2.67
C ARG A 93 -5.13 0.84 -1.39
N CYS A 94 -5.47 1.62 -0.38
CA CYS A 94 -4.84 1.57 0.93
C CYS A 94 -5.94 1.26 1.97
N SER A 95 -5.74 0.25 2.79
CA SER A 95 -6.68 -0.13 3.85
C SER A 95 -5.98 -0.11 5.20
N VAL A 96 -6.56 0.58 6.18
CA VAL A 96 -6.00 0.77 7.52
C VAL A 96 -6.98 0.25 8.56
N GLY A 97 -6.53 -0.54 9.53
CA GLY A 97 -7.35 -0.97 10.66
C GLY A 97 -7.61 0.18 11.64
N CYS A 98 -8.87 0.44 12.00
CA CYS A 98 -9.28 1.48 12.95
C CYS A 98 -9.04 1.07 14.42
N LEU A 99 -7.83 0.63 14.77
CA LEU A 99 -7.52 0.16 16.13
C LEU A 99 -7.16 1.30 17.11
N THR A 100 -6.78 2.48 16.60
CA THR A 100 -6.43 3.66 17.40
C THR A 100 -7.45 4.77 17.19
N GLU A 101 -7.60 5.67 18.19
CA GLU A 101 -8.53 6.81 18.14
C GLU A 101 -8.32 7.70 16.90
N GLU A 102 -7.07 7.84 16.45
CA GLU A 102 -6.70 8.60 15.25
C GLU A 102 -7.45 8.14 13.99
N PHE A 103 -7.68 6.83 13.85
CA PHE A 103 -8.36 6.24 12.70
C PHE A 103 -9.82 5.86 13.00
N GLN A 104 -10.35 6.20 14.17
CA GLN A 104 -11.75 5.94 14.49
C GLN A 104 -12.72 6.89 13.79
N VAL A 105 -12.29 8.10 13.42
CA VAL A 105 -13.11 9.04 12.66
C VAL A 105 -12.60 9.06 11.21
N ALA A 106 -13.50 8.81 10.26
CA ALA A 106 -13.20 8.77 8.83
C ALA A 106 -13.04 10.19 8.27
N GLU A 107 -12.00 10.90 8.71
CA GLU A 107 -11.70 12.24 8.23
C GLU A 107 -10.58 12.18 7.20
N TYR A 108 -10.94 12.48 5.95
CA TYR A 108 -10.01 12.62 4.82
C TYR A 108 -8.75 13.41 5.21
N GLU A 109 -8.91 14.53 5.92
CA GLU A 109 -7.80 15.40 6.30
C GLU A 109 -6.80 14.69 7.23
N LYS A 110 -7.28 14.01 8.27
CA LYS A 110 -6.43 13.28 9.22
C LYS A 110 -5.72 12.14 8.52
N PHE A 111 -6.47 11.33 7.77
CA PHE A 111 -5.92 10.21 7.01
C PHE A 111 -4.82 10.69 6.04
N ASN A 112 -5.10 11.75 5.28
CA ASN A 112 -4.14 12.30 4.34
C ASN A 112 -2.90 12.84 5.06
N LYS A 113 -3.06 13.56 6.19
CA LYS A 113 -1.92 14.04 6.98
C LYS A 113 -1.03 12.90 7.49
N SER A 114 -1.62 11.78 7.91
CA SER A 114 -0.85 10.67 8.50
C SER A 114 -0.13 9.82 7.45
N LEU A 115 -0.73 9.61 6.27
CA LEU A 115 -0.20 8.68 5.27
C LEU A 115 0.32 9.31 3.97
N ALA A 116 0.01 10.57 3.65
CA ALA A 116 0.38 11.17 2.36
C ALA A 116 1.88 11.06 2.08
N GLN A 117 2.73 11.43 3.05
CA GLN A 117 4.18 11.37 2.87
C GLN A 117 4.67 9.94 2.57
N TYR A 118 4.08 8.95 3.21
CA TYR A 118 4.42 7.55 2.97
C TYR A 118 3.98 7.11 1.57
N MET A 119 2.74 7.41 1.18
CA MET A 119 2.21 7.09 -0.15
C MET A 119 2.99 7.79 -1.26
N ASP A 120 3.42 9.04 -1.05
CA ASP A 120 4.27 9.78 -1.98
C ASP A 120 5.67 9.15 -2.09
N SER A 121 6.23 8.67 -0.97
CA SER A 121 7.52 7.97 -0.98
C SER A 121 7.46 6.66 -1.78
N LEU A 122 6.35 5.92 -1.66
CA LEU A 122 6.10 4.73 -2.47
C LEU A 122 6.02 5.09 -3.96
N GLU A 123 5.30 6.15 -4.33
CA GLU A 123 5.24 6.60 -5.72
C GLU A 123 6.61 7.00 -6.26
N ILE A 124 7.39 7.75 -5.49
CA ILE A 124 8.74 8.17 -5.90
C ILE A 124 9.63 6.93 -6.15
N SER A 125 9.52 5.91 -5.30
CA SER A 125 10.33 4.69 -5.42
C SER A 125 10.04 3.87 -6.67
N MET A 126 8.82 3.98 -7.23
CA MET A 126 8.46 3.32 -8.50
C MET A 126 9.38 3.73 -9.65
N TYR A 127 9.94 4.95 -9.59
CA TYR A 127 10.78 5.54 -10.65
C TYR A 127 12.26 5.64 -10.29
N ARG A 128 12.67 5.09 -9.14
CA ARG A 128 14.08 4.99 -8.74
C ARG A 128 14.65 3.62 -9.09
#